data_AF-A0A7C7EGE1-F1
#
_entry.id   AF-A0A7C7EGE1-F1
#
_cell.length_a   1.000
_cell.length_b   1.000
_cell.length_c   1.000
_cell.angle_alpha   90.00
_cell.angle_beta   90.00
_cell.angle_gamma   90.00
#
_symmetry.space_group_name_H-M   'P 1'
#
loop_
_entity.id
_entity.type
_entity.pdbx_description
1 polymer ?
#
loop_
_entity_poly.entity_id
_entity_poly.type
_entity_poly.pdbx_seq_one_letter_code
_entity_poly.pdbx_strand_id
1 'polypeptide(L)'
;SGTYDSARMAKDMIGSEDIHLIDTKSVCLGSFALVLEAIRLVEEKKPIEEIVNELEALKEKTVVVAALDTLKYLEKGGRLSKGQAVIGSLLNIKPIIAVKDGKISVIDKIRGRNKTIKWFDEWIEKNNFDLSDKTVLLFHGRAYEQLKVLRNTIEEKYNIKNIIEQEIGAVIGTHAGPGVLGIGFINK
;
A
#
# COMPACT_ATOMS: atom_id res chain seq x y z
N SER A 1 -13.51 -2.60 3.75
CA SER A 1 -13.75 -2.69 5.21
C SER A 1 -15.04 -1.94 5.50
N GLY A 2 -15.82 -2.33 6.50
CA GLY A 2 -17.01 -1.53 6.90
C GLY A 2 -16.67 -0.23 7.62
N THR A 3 -15.40 0.00 7.97
CA THR A 3 -14.95 1.19 8.74
C THR A 3 -15.37 2.51 8.10
N TYR A 4 -15.26 2.64 6.78
CA TYR A 4 -15.67 3.86 6.08
C TYR A 4 -17.18 4.10 6.17
N ASP A 5 -17.99 3.05 5.92
CA ASP A 5 -19.45 3.14 6.03
C ASP A 5 -19.88 3.47 7.47
N SER A 6 -19.21 2.90 8.48
CA SER A 6 -19.44 3.25 9.88
C SER A 6 -19.10 4.71 10.18
N ALA A 7 -17.99 5.23 9.64
CA ALA A 7 -17.63 6.64 9.78
C ALA A 7 -18.66 7.55 9.09
N ARG A 8 -19.16 7.16 7.91
CA ARG A 8 -20.22 7.88 7.20
C ARG A 8 -21.52 7.94 8.01
N MET A 9 -21.97 6.80 8.54
CA MET A 9 -23.15 6.76 9.41
C MET A 9 -22.97 7.64 10.66
N ALA A 10 -21.79 7.61 11.29
CA ALA A 10 -21.50 8.46 12.43
C ALA A 10 -21.52 9.96 12.07
N LYS A 11 -20.94 10.34 10.92
CA LYS A 11 -21.04 11.72 10.41
C LYS A 11 -22.49 12.14 10.22
N ASP A 12 -23.30 11.31 9.56
CA ASP A 12 -24.71 11.60 9.30
C ASP A 12 -25.50 11.79 10.61
N MET A 13 -25.18 11.04 11.66
CA MET A 13 -25.79 11.20 13.00
C MET A 13 -25.36 12.48 13.73
N ILE A 14 -24.10 12.91 13.55
CA ILE A 14 -23.58 14.14 14.15
C ILE A 14 -24.14 15.38 13.43
N GLY A 15 -24.32 15.30 12.10
CA GLY A 15 -24.85 16.40 11.29
C GLY A 15 -23.90 17.60 11.18
N SER A 16 -22.59 17.41 11.37
CA SER A 16 -21.58 18.46 11.24
C SER A 16 -20.97 18.45 9.83
N GLU A 17 -20.92 19.64 9.23
CA GLU A 17 -20.25 19.88 7.95
C GLU A 17 -18.72 19.97 8.08
N ASP A 18 -18.19 20.09 9.30
CA ASP A 18 -16.74 20.16 9.58
C ASP A 18 -16.04 18.79 9.48
N ILE A 19 -16.82 17.70 9.28
CA ILE A 19 -16.29 16.34 9.17
C ILE A 19 -16.18 15.96 7.70
N HIS A 20 -14.96 15.81 7.20
CA HIS A 20 -14.70 15.35 5.84
C HIS A 20 -14.20 13.90 5.84
N LEU A 21 -14.83 13.05 5.03
CA LEU A 21 -14.50 11.62 4.95
C LEU A 21 -13.93 11.29 3.58
N ILE A 22 -12.72 10.73 3.56
CA ILE A 22 -12.04 10.30 2.34
C ILE A 22 -11.96 8.78 2.37
N ASP A 23 -12.65 8.13 1.43
CA ASP A 23 -12.40 6.71 1.17
C ASP A 23 -11.12 6.60 0.36
N THR A 24 -10.04 6.20 1.02
CA THR A 24 -8.71 6.13 0.40
C THR A 24 -8.65 5.09 -0.71
N LYS A 25 -9.58 4.13 -0.75
CA LYS A 25 -9.53 2.96 -1.65
C LYS A 25 -8.18 2.24 -1.63
N SER A 26 -7.46 2.37 -0.53
CA SER A 26 -6.13 1.85 -0.31
C SER A 26 -6.06 1.19 1.08
N VAL A 27 -4.89 0.71 1.46
CA VAL A 27 -4.69 0.01 2.73
C VAL A 27 -3.28 0.21 3.23
N CYS A 28 -3.11 0.04 4.55
CA CYS A 28 -1.79 0.02 5.18
C CYS A 28 -1.04 1.33 4.88
N LEU A 29 0.20 1.25 4.42
CA LEU A 29 1.00 2.44 4.15
C LEU A 29 0.47 3.27 2.97
N GLY A 30 -0.33 2.71 2.05
CA GLY A 30 -0.99 3.52 1.02
C GLY A 30 -1.96 4.54 1.59
N SER A 31 -2.77 4.15 2.58
CA SER A 31 -3.62 5.10 3.31
C SER A 31 -2.78 6.09 4.12
N PHE A 32 -1.64 5.66 4.65
CA PHE A 32 -0.72 6.55 5.38
C PHE A 32 -0.07 7.60 4.46
N ALA A 33 0.20 7.28 3.20
CA ALA A 33 0.71 8.25 2.23
C ALA A 33 -0.21 9.47 2.10
N LEU A 34 -1.52 9.24 2.03
CA LEU A 34 -2.52 10.33 1.99
C LEU A 34 -2.57 11.11 3.31
N VAL A 35 -2.36 10.45 4.45
CA VAL A 35 -2.27 11.14 5.75
C VAL A 35 -1.06 12.07 5.79
N LEU A 36 0.10 11.66 5.27
CA LEU A 36 1.28 12.52 5.19
C LEU A 36 1.04 13.76 4.32
N GLU A 37 0.32 13.60 3.21
CA GLU A 37 -0.07 14.73 2.36
C GLU A 37 -1.08 15.64 3.05
N ALA A 38 -2.04 15.08 3.79
CA ALA A 38 -2.98 15.85 4.57
C ALA A 38 -2.25 16.71 5.61
N ILE A 39 -1.29 16.12 6.34
CA ILE A 39 -0.45 16.83 7.31
C ILE A 39 0.30 17.98 6.64
N ARG A 40 0.97 17.72 5.50
CA ARG A 40 1.69 18.77 4.76
C ARG A 40 0.78 19.93 4.36
N LEU A 41 -0.40 19.65 3.82
CA LEU A 41 -1.34 20.69 3.37
C LEU A 41 -1.91 21.50 4.56
N VAL A 42 -2.13 20.84 5.71
CA VAL A 42 -2.52 21.52 6.96
C VAL A 42 -1.41 22.43 7.46
N GLU A 43 -0.15 21.98 7.44
CA GLU A 43 1.01 22.79 7.81
C GLU A 43 1.20 24.00 6.88
N GLU A 44 0.85 23.85 5.60
CA GLU A 44 0.77 24.93 4.61
C GLU A 44 -0.46 25.85 4.79
N LYS A 45 -1.30 25.58 5.79
CA LYS A 45 -2.52 26.34 6.12
C LYS A 45 -3.51 26.43 4.96
N LYS A 46 -3.60 25.36 4.17
CA LYS A 46 -4.57 25.27 3.09
C LYS A 46 -6.02 25.24 3.62
N PRO A 47 -6.98 25.87 2.93
CA PRO A 47 -8.39 25.71 3.24
C PRO A 47 -8.82 24.24 3.20
N ILE A 48 -9.77 23.86 4.05
CA ILE A 48 -10.21 22.47 4.17
C ILE A 48 -10.73 21.89 2.84
N GLU A 49 -11.44 22.69 2.04
CA GLU A 49 -11.93 22.28 0.72
C GLU A 49 -10.77 21.97 -0.25
N GLU A 50 -9.70 22.77 -0.23
CA GLU A 50 -8.50 22.49 -1.03
C GLU A 50 -7.84 21.18 -0.58
N ILE A 51 -7.73 20.95 0.73
CA ILE A 51 -7.16 19.72 1.29
C ILE A 51 -7.95 18.50 0.83
N VAL A 52 -9.27 18.54 0.96
CA VAL A 52 -10.14 17.43 0.56
C VAL A 52 -10.03 17.14 -0.94
N ASN A 53 -10.09 18.18 -1.77
CA ASN A 53 -9.98 18.04 -3.23
C ASN A 53 -8.62 17.47 -3.66
N GLU A 54 -7.53 17.93 -3.04
CA GLU A 54 -6.18 17.43 -3.32
C GLU A 54 -6.07 15.95 -2.91
N LEU A 55 -6.54 15.56 -1.73
CA LEU A 55 -6.48 14.18 -1.28
C LEU A 55 -7.35 13.24 -2.13
N GLU A 56 -8.52 13.70 -2.58
CA GLU A 56 -9.37 12.98 -3.53
C GLU A 56 -8.68 12.75 -4.88
N ALA A 57 -7.86 13.70 -5.35
CA ALA A 57 -7.04 13.52 -6.55
C ALA A 57 -5.83 12.59 -6.31
N LEU A 58 -5.16 12.73 -5.16
CA LEU A 58 -3.95 11.95 -4.84
C LEU A 58 -4.24 10.47 -4.52
N LYS A 59 -5.46 10.13 -4.06
CA LYS A 59 -5.80 8.73 -3.79
C LYS A 59 -5.73 7.84 -5.03
N GLU A 60 -6.11 8.38 -6.19
CA GLU A 60 -6.07 7.67 -7.48
C GLU A 60 -4.63 7.49 -7.98
N LYS A 61 -3.69 8.28 -7.45
CA LYS A 61 -2.25 8.20 -7.69
C LYS A 61 -1.50 7.36 -6.65
N THR A 62 -2.20 6.85 -5.63
CA THR A 62 -1.57 6.06 -4.56
C THR A 62 -1.25 4.66 -5.07
N VAL A 63 0.03 4.30 -4.97
CA VAL A 63 0.56 3.02 -5.40
C VAL A 63 0.88 2.17 -4.18
N VAL A 64 0.40 0.93 -4.16
CA VAL A 64 0.76 -0.08 -3.16
C VAL A 64 0.91 -1.44 -3.83
N VAL A 65 2.08 -2.05 -3.66
CA VAL A 65 2.38 -3.40 -4.15
C VAL A 65 3.07 -4.20 -3.06
N ALA A 66 2.78 -5.50 -2.98
CA ALA A 66 3.37 -6.37 -1.97
C ALA A 66 3.59 -7.79 -2.49
N ALA A 67 4.71 -8.36 -2.10
CA ALA A 67 5.03 -9.77 -2.22
C ALA A 67 4.53 -10.51 -0.97
N LEU A 68 3.84 -11.63 -1.17
CA LEU A 68 3.33 -12.47 -0.09
C LEU A 68 3.96 -13.87 -0.18
N ASP A 69 4.04 -14.57 0.94
CA ASP A 69 4.45 -15.99 0.94
C ASP A 69 3.33 -16.92 0.48
N THR A 70 2.07 -16.51 0.66
CA THR A 70 0.89 -17.27 0.24
C THR A 70 -0.34 -16.36 0.14
N LEU A 71 -1.29 -16.71 -0.75
CA LEU A 71 -2.60 -16.06 -0.80
C LEU A 71 -3.61 -16.62 0.21
N LYS A 72 -3.27 -17.71 0.92
CA LYS A 72 -4.18 -18.40 1.85
C LYS A 72 -4.84 -17.45 2.86
N TYR A 73 -4.09 -16.47 3.37
CA TYR A 73 -4.59 -15.51 4.36
C TYR A 73 -5.60 -14.51 3.76
N LEU A 74 -5.32 -14.00 2.55
CA LEU A 74 -6.22 -13.11 1.82
C LEU A 74 -7.49 -13.82 1.39
N GLU A 75 -7.36 -15.07 0.94
CA GLU A 75 -8.47 -15.93 0.53
C GLU A 75 -9.38 -16.24 1.72
N LYS A 76 -8.83 -16.76 2.83
CA LYS A 76 -9.59 -17.00 4.06
C LYS A 76 -10.20 -15.74 4.63
N GLY A 77 -9.52 -14.61 4.45
CA GLY A 77 -10.04 -13.30 4.82
C GLY A 77 -11.14 -12.79 3.90
N GLY A 78 -11.34 -13.35 2.71
CA GLY A 78 -12.28 -12.81 1.72
C GLY A 78 -11.88 -11.44 1.15
N ARG A 79 -10.58 -11.08 1.24
CA ARG A 79 -10.03 -9.81 0.72
C ARG A 79 -9.42 -9.94 -0.67
N LEU A 80 -9.27 -11.18 -1.17
CA LEU A 80 -8.82 -11.45 -2.53
C LEU A 80 -9.99 -11.35 -3.52
N SER A 81 -9.78 -10.72 -4.68
CA SER A 81 -10.79 -10.63 -5.73
C SER A 81 -11.26 -12.03 -6.18
N LYS A 82 -12.57 -12.19 -6.37
CA LYS A 82 -13.22 -13.47 -6.73
C LYS A 82 -12.59 -14.04 -8.01
N GLY A 83 -12.25 -15.32 -8.01
CA GLY A 83 -11.63 -16.02 -9.16
C GLY A 83 -10.10 -15.99 -9.21
N GLN A 84 -9.43 -15.21 -8.35
CA GLN A 84 -7.96 -15.24 -8.25
C GLN A 84 -7.42 -16.25 -7.22
N ALA A 85 -8.32 -16.92 -6.49
CA ALA A 85 -8.03 -17.96 -5.50
C ALA A 85 -7.69 -19.30 -6.17
N VAL A 86 -6.67 -19.32 -7.02
CA VAL A 86 -6.05 -20.57 -7.49
C VAL A 86 -4.56 -20.44 -7.33
N ILE A 87 -4.08 -20.73 -6.12
CA ILE A 87 -2.69 -21.09 -5.92
C ILE A 87 -2.70 -22.44 -5.19
N GLY A 88 -2.77 -23.50 -6.00
CA GLY A 88 -2.41 -24.84 -5.56
C GLY A 88 -0.98 -24.88 -5.01
N SER A 89 -0.57 -26.05 -4.52
CA SER A 89 0.65 -26.37 -3.78
C SER A 89 1.98 -26.16 -4.52
N LEU A 90 2.11 -25.11 -5.33
CA LEU A 90 3.33 -24.78 -6.06
C LEU A 90 4.36 -24.20 -5.08
N LEU A 91 5.23 -25.08 -4.61
CA LEU A 91 6.34 -24.75 -3.73
C LEU A 91 7.19 -23.63 -4.34
N ASN A 92 7.64 -22.69 -3.49
CA ASN A 92 8.55 -21.59 -3.84
C ASN A 92 8.02 -20.56 -4.85
N ILE A 93 6.70 -20.35 -4.92
CA ILE A 93 6.10 -19.21 -5.63
C ILE A 93 5.63 -18.17 -4.63
N LYS A 94 6.15 -16.94 -4.75
CA LYS A 94 5.68 -15.75 -4.05
C LYS A 94 4.72 -14.95 -4.95
N PRO A 95 3.41 -14.91 -4.66
CA PRO A 95 2.49 -14.02 -5.37
C PRO A 95 2.80 -12.55 -5.08
N ILE A 96 2.66 -11.72 -6.11
CA ILE A 96 2.69 -10.26 -6.00
C ILE A 96 1.26 -9.73 -6.16
N ILE A 97 0.85 -8.92 -5.20
CA ILE A 97 -0.43 -8.24 -5.21
C ILE A 97 -0.27 -6.73 -5.40
N ALA A 98 -1.26 -6.11 -6.01
CA ALA A 98 -1.45 -4.66 -5.99
C ALA A 98 -2.85 -4.31 -5.50
N VAL A 99 -2.97 -3.10 -4.96
CA VAL A 99 -4.25 -2.50 -4.59
C VAL A 99 -4.69 -1.55 -5.69
N LYS A 100 -5.90 -1.76 -6.21
CA LYS A 100 -6.51 -0.87 -7.20
C LYS A 100 -8.01 -0.78 -6.91
N ASP A 101 -8.55 0.43 -6.89
CA ASP A 101 -9.98 0.68 -6.63
C ASP A 101 -10.48 0.01 -5.34
N GLY A 102 -9.67 0.00 -4.27
CA GLY A 102 -10.02 -0.64 -2.99
C GLY A 102 -9.97 -2.17 -3.01
N LYS A 103 -9.57 -2.78 -4.14
CA LYS A 103 -9.53 -4.24 -4.33
C LYS A 103 -8.09 -4.73 -4.44
N ILE A 104 -7.84 -5.87 -3.81
CA ILE A 104 -6.57 -6.57 -3.92
C ILE A 104 -6.64 -7.50 -5.13
N SER A 105 -5.63 -7.40 -5.99
CA SER A 105 -5.47 -8.28 -7.14
C SER A 105 -4.06 -8.84 -7.24
N VAL A 106 -3.95 -10.09 -7.68
CA VAL A 106 -2.65 -10.69 -8.04
C VAL A 106 -2.21 -10.13 -9.39
N ILE A 107 -1.03 -9.52 -9.44
CA ILE A 107 -0.47 -8.93 -10.65
C ILE A 107 0.72 -9.71 -11.21
N ASP A 108 1.39 -10.52 -10.38
CA ASP A 108 2.51 -11.36 -10.81
C ASP A 108 2.76 -12.55 -9.86
N LYS A 109 3.64 -13.47 -10.27
CA LYS A 109 4.07 -14.65 -9.50
C LYS A 109 5.58 -14.85 -9.67
N ILE A 110 6.32 -14.65 -8.58
CA ILE A 110 7.78 -14.82 -8.57
C ILE A 110 8.11 -16.24 -8.14
N ARG A 111 8.94 -16.94 -8.92
CA ARG A 111 9.51 -18.24 -8.51
C ARG A 111 10.93 -18.05 -7.95
N GLY A 112 11.14 -18.52 -6.73
CA GLY A 112 12.43 -18.51 -6.04
C GLY A 112 12.53 -17.43 -4.95
N ARG A 113 13.17 -17.78 -3.81
CA ARG A 113 13.17 -16.96 -2.59
C ARG A 113 13.90 -15.61 -2.73
N ASN A 114 14.91 -15.52 -3.59
CA ASN A 114 15.82 -14.37 -3.65
C ASN A 114 15.49 -13.39 -4.80
N LYS A 115 14.38 -13.57 -5.50
CA LYS A 115 14.02 -12.73 -6.66
C LYS A 115 13.08 -11.57 -6.34
N THR A 116 12.54 -11.50 -5.13
CA THR A 116 11.55 -10.48 -4.73
C THR A 116 12.10 -9.06 -4.83
N ILE A 117 13.33 -8.83 -4.37
CA ILE A 117 13.95 -7.49 -4.37
C ILE A 117 14.16 -7.01 -5.81
N LYS A 118 14.77 -7.87 -6.63
CA LYS A 118 14.96 -7.62 -8.06
C LYS A 118 13.63 -7.35 -8.77
N TRP A 119 12.58 -8.07 -8.40
CA TRP A 119 11.26 -7.83 -8.99
C TRP A 119 10.70 -6.44 -8.65
N PHE A 120 10.86 -5.95 -7.41
CA PHE A 120 10.42 -4.59 -7.08
C PHE A 120 11.16 -3.55 -7.91
N ASP A 121 12.47 -3.70 -8.06
CA ASP A 121 13.31 -2.84 -8.88
C ASP A 121 12.87 -2.85 -10.36
N GLU A 122 12.79 -4.03 -10.98
CA GLU A 122 12.34 -4.18 -12.37
C GLU A 122 10.90 -3.68 -12.57
N TRP A 123 10.03 -3.82 -11.56
CA TRP A 123 8.67 -3.33 -11.62
C TRP A 123 8.60 -1.81 -11.55
N ILE A 124 9.44 -1.15 -10.72
CA ILE A 124 9.55 0.31 -10.69
C ILE A 124 10.00 0.83 -12.07
N GLU A 125 11.04 0.24 -12.64
CA GLU A 125 11.56 0.60 -13.98
C GLU A 125 10.53 0.39 -15.08
N LYS A 126 9.91 -0.80 -15.13
CA LYS A 126 8.96 -1.16 -16.20
C LYS A 126 7.75 -0.23 -16.25
N ASN A 127 7.32 0.31 -15.11
CA ASN A 127 6.21 1.24 -15.03
C ASN A 127 6.64 2.70 -15.17
N ASN A 128 7.94 2.97 -15.38
CA ASN A 128 8.53 4.31 -15.41
C ASN A 128 8.15 5.14 -14.18
N PHE A 129 8.09 4.51 -13.00
CA PHE A 129 7.83 5.25 -11.78
C PHE A 129 9.07 6.06 -11.40
N ASP A 130 8.94 7.38 -11.47
CA ASP A 130 9.93 8.27 -10.92
C ASP A 130 9.78 8.32 -9.40
N LEU A 131 10.79 7.88 -8.65
CA LEU A 131 10.80 7.97 -7.19
C LEU A 131 11.52 9.23 -6.68
N SER A 132 11.98 10.09 -7.59
CA SER A 132 12.71 11.31 -7.23
C SER A 132 11.85 12.25 -6.40
N ASP A 133 12.47 12.80 -5.34
CA ASP A 133 11.87 13.74 -4.39
C ASP A 133 10.59 13.24 -3.68
N LYS A 134 10.36 11.91 -3.64
CA LYS A 134 9.16 11.31 -3.02
C LYS A 134 9.47 10.74 -1.65
N THR A 135 8.43 10.65 -0.82
CA THR A 135 8.43 9.78 0.36
C THR A 135 8.02 8.39 -0.06
N VAL A 136 8.94 7.44 0.04
CA VAL A 136 8.70 6.02 -0.25
C VAL A 136 8.42 5.29 1.05
N LEU A 137 7.40 4.43 1.02
CA LEU A 137 6.90 3.71 2.18
C LEU A 137 7.23 2.23 2.02
N LEU A 138 8.12 1.71 2.85
CA LEU A 138 8.47 0.29 2.87
C LEU A 138 7.80 -0.38 4.05
N PHE A 139 7.24 -1.58 3.83
CA PHE A 139 6.59 -2.31 4.90
C PHE A 139 6.83 -3.79 4.85
N HIS A 140 6.80 -4.41 6.03
CA HIS A 140 6.98 -5.85 6.19
C HIS A 140 6.03 -6.44 7.23
N GLY A 141 5.85 -7.75 7.21
CA GLY A 141 5.26 -8.51 8.33
C GLY A 141 6.20 -9.64 8.69
N ARG A 142 6.95 -9.51 9.80
CA ARG A 142 8.01 -10.46 10.18
C ARG A 142 9.06 -10.74 9.09
N ALA A 143 9.43 -9.73 8.29
CA ALA A 143 10.39 -9.86 7.18
C ALA A 143 11.41 -8.69 7.14
N TYR A 144 11.80 -8.17 8.30
CA TYR A 144 12.66 -6.99 8.42
C TYR A 144 13.99 -7.12 7.65
N GLU A 145 14.64 -8.29 7.69
CA GLU A 145 15.87 -8.52 6.93
C GLU A 145 15.69 -8.34 5.42
N GLN A 146 14.54 -8.76 4.87
CA GLN A 146 14.24 -8.54 3.45
C GLN A 146 13.93 -7.07 3.15
N LEU A 147 13.27 -6.39 4.09
CA LEU A 147 13.00 -4.96 3.97
C LEU A 147 14.27 -4.12 3.95
N LYS A 148 15.27 -4.42 4.80
CA LYS A 148 16.57 -3.75 4.76
C LYS A 148 17.27 -3.90 3.40
N VAL A 149 17.22 -5.09 2.81
CA VAL A 149 17.80 -5.33 1.48
C VAL A 149 17.04 -4.54 0.40
N LEU A 150 15.70 -4.49 0.48
CA LEU A 150 14.89 -3.66 -0.41
C LEU A 150 15.25 -2.19 -0.28
N ARG A 151 15.33 -1.69 0.95
CA ARG A 151 15.69 -0.30 1.28
C ARG A 151 17.00 0.09 0.62
N ASN A 152 18.07 -0.66 0.89
CA ASN A 152 19.39 -0.36 0.33
C ASN A 152 19.36 -0.38 -1.20
N THR A 153 18.67 -1.37 -1.79
CA THR A 153 18.58 -1.50 -3.26
C THR A 153 17.94 -0.27 -3.91
N ILE A 154 16.84 0.24 -3.35
CA ILE A 154 16.15 1.40 -3.94
C ILE A 154 16.83 2.72 -3.59
N GLU A 155 17.43 2.84 -2.41
CA GLU A 155 18.13 4.04 -1.95
C GLU A 155 19.43 4.27 -2.74
N GLU A 156 20.13 3.20 -3.11
CA GLU A 156 21.34 3.27 -3.97
C GLU A 156 21.02 3.67 -5.41
N LYS A 157 19.81 3.33 -5.91
CA LYS A 157 19.46 3.46 -7.33
C LYS A 157 18.62 4.69 -7.65
N TYR A 158 17.76 5.13 -6.74
CA TYR A 158 16.79 6.19 -6.97
C TYR A 158 17.05 7.38 -6.04
N ASN A 159 16.83 8.61 -6.54
CA ASN A 159 17.00 9.85 -5.78
C ASN A 159 15.82 10.13 -4.83
N ILE A 160 15.59 9.23 -3.87
CA ILE A 160 14.45 9.28 -2.95
C ILE A 160 14.67 10.36 -1.87
N LYS A 161 13.66 11.19 -1.60
CA LYS A 161 13.73 12.23 -0.56
C LYS A 161 13.73 11.64 0.85
N ASN A 162 12.83 10.69 1.07
CA ASN A 162 12.60 10.10 2.38
C ASN A 162 12.09 8.67 2.24
N ILE A 163 12.53 7.79 3.15
CA ILE A 163 12.04 6.41 3.26
C ILE A 163 11.47 6.22 4.66
N ILE A 164 10.21 5.82 4.74
CA ILE A 164 9.57 5.41 6.00
C ILE A 164 9.40 3.90 5.97
N GLU A 165 9.89 3.24 7.01
CA GLU A 165 9.79 1.80 7.20
C GLU A 165 8.79 1.48 8.29
N GLN A 166 7.95 0.47 8.08
CA GLN A 166 7.03 0.04 9.12
C GLN A 166 6.68 -1.44 9.09
N GLU A 167 6.57 -2.06 10.26
CA GLU A 167 5.93 -3.36 10.39
C GLU A 167 4.41 -3.23 10.34
N ILE A 168 3.75 -4.06 9.53
CA ILE A 168 2.30 -4.05 9.42
C ILE A 168 1.64 -4.51 10.73
N GLY A 169 0.58 -3.81 11.13
CA GLY A 169 -0.19 -4.16 12.32
C GLY A 169 -1.02 -5.43 12.17
N ALA A 170 -1.54 -5.94 13.30
CA ALA A 170 -2.24 -7.23 13.38
C ALA A 170 -3.44 -7.38 12.42
N VAL A 171 -4.20 -6.30 12.17
CA VAL A 171 -5.37 -6.33 11.26
C VAL A 171 -4.92 -6.64 9.82
N ILE A 172 -3.90 -5.92 9.33
CA ILE A 172 -3.36 -6.16 8.00
C ILE A 172 -2.61 -7.49 7.97
N GLY A 173 -1.81 -7.79 9.00
CA GLY A 173 -1.05 -9.03 9.12
C GLY A 173 -1.91 -10.29 9.13
N THR A 174 -3.13 -10.23 9.67
CA THR A 174 -4.10 -11.34 9.63
C THR A 174 -4.47 -11.72 8.19
N HIS A 175 -4.52 -10.74 7.29
CA HIS A 175 -4.92 -10.92 5.90
C HIS A 175 -3.72 -11.11 4.96
N ALA A 176 -2.63 -10.37 5.15
CA ALA A 176 -1.43 -10.50 4.35
C ALA A 176 -0.61 -11.76 4.72
N GLY A 177 -0.67 -12.16 5.99
CA GLY A 177 0.17 -13.22 6.54
C GLY A 177 1.60 -12.74 6.86
N PRO A 178 2.39 -13.60 7.53
CA PRO A 178 3.81 -13.35 7.73
C PRO A 178 4.59 -13.45 6.41
N GLY A 179 5.77 -12.85 6.38
CA GLY A 179 6.66 -12.86 5.22
C GLY A 179 6.28 -11.85 4.13
N VAL A 180 5.24 -11.06 4.35
CA VAL A 180 4.89 -9.96 3.44
C VAL A 180 5.97 -8.89 3.43
N LEU A 181 6.27 -8.39 2.24
CA LEU A 181 7.16 -7.29 1.97
C LEU A 181 6.51 -6.42 0.91
N GLY A 182 6.50 -5.10 1.07
CA GLY A 182 5.89 -4.22 0.08
C GLY A 182 6.44 -2.81 0.08
N ILE A 183 6.05 -2.08 -0.95
CA ILE A 183 6.39 -0.70 -1.21
C ILE A 183 5.10 0.06 -1.55
N GLY A 184 5.02 1.31 -1.09
CA GLY A 184 4.00 2.25 -1.49
C GLY A 184 4.54 3.67 -1.62
N PHE A 185 3.87 4.48 -2.43
CA PHE A 185 4.20 5.88 -2.67
C PHE A 185 3.02 6.54 -3.41
N ILE A 186 3.04 7.87 -3.52
CA ILE A 186 2.10 8.60 -4.39
C ILE A 186 2.81 8.93 -5.69
N ASN A 187 2.24 8.49 -6.81
CA ASN A 187 2.73 8.77 -8.15
C ASN A 187 2.28 10.16 -8.62
N LYS A 188 2.89 11.22 -8.05
CA LYS A 188 2.56 12.62 -8.34
C LYS A 188 2.91 13.03 -9.76
#